data_AF-A0A9D3Q7T6-F1
#
_entry.id   AF-A0A9D3Q7T6-F1
#
_cell.length_a   1.000
_cell.length_b   1.000
_cell.length_c   1.000
_cell.angle_alpha   90.00
_cell.angle_beta   90.00
_cell.angle_gamma   90.00
#
_symmetry.space_group_name_H-M   'P 1'
#
loop_
_entity.id
_entity.type
_entity.pdbx_description
1 polymer ?
#
loop_
_entity_poly.entity_id
_entity_poly.type
_entity_poly.pdbx_seq_one_letter_code
_entity_poly.pdbx_strand_id
1 'polypeptide(L)'
;MRTLHIVLVASLFTFGSARSRGKNYEKEKVCEGLNTLGKEKFKNLFTVLYSQKFPNGTFEEVRCVADEMLKLAEKCCSEGATPDCYDTGATSISDISCGKDSPFPKHPGIGKCCAEQGLERKLCLASLRYTAEELPSLLETTNEEVCEQYRQNASGYASRYMYELARRHRSTPAELVLNATARYLQMIEKCCSPVVSNPCFLSERLQQRESNVFLRFTSAVCQNQVNLKSHKTGLTVHYGSILGIPFEEASSIASYLHDGLAKYCLEPNGAYIIQEFTDFHGVLCNDSTLATKSAEFQKCCSKPPLGTLTCVDDLKKQTYVSTGTEQRLSPHVCSGAGQDAIERYLFDVGVKRPSVSLPVMATVADNFEGTVKLCCESADAEACMEGKKSHLKRITEFVSKADDICSQYFKLDFSAFRKKVLRDVEAELPQAGRGDADARAAVLVEFATTCCSRHAPPVQCQNRVEAFITPSEDDSAV
;
A
#
# COMPACT_ATOMS: atom_id res chain seq x y z
N MET A 1 -17.49 -53.03 -7.66
CA MET A 1 -17.90 -52.03 -8.67
C MET A 1 -18.42 -50.82 -7.90
N ARG A 2 -17.63 -49.74 -7.79
CA ARG A 2 -17.78 -48.47 -8.58
C ARG A 2 -19.12 -47.78 -8.22
N THR A 3 -19.25 -46.55 -7.74
CA THR A 3 -18.43 -45.30 -7.78
C THR A 3 -19.20 -44.27 -6.88
N LEU A 4 -18.54 -43.51 -6.00
CA LEU A 4 -18.33 -42.03 -6.03
C LEU A 4 -19.60 -41.12 -5.92
N HIS A 5 -19.66 -39.97 -5.23
CA HIS A 5 -18.71 -39.16 -4.45
C HIS A 5 -19.49 -38.09 -3.62
N ILE A 6 -19.02 -37.85 -2.39
CA ILE A 6 -18.66 -36.55 -1.75
C ILE A 6 -19.66 -35.38 -1.79
N VAL A 7 -20.24 -35.11 -0.63
CA VAL A 7 -20.56 -33.75 -0.12
C VAL A 7 -20.25 -33.79 1.38
N LEU A 8 -19.28 -32.99 1.88
CA LEU A 8 -19.32 -32.40 3.23
C LEU A 8 -18.11 -31.50 3.55
N VAL A 9 -18.48 -30.27 3.93
CA VAL A 9 -17.78 -29.27 4.76
C VAL A 9 -16.58 -28.52 4.17
N ALA A 10 -16.89 -27.42 3.48
CA ALA A 10 -16.08 -26.21 3.48
C ALA A 10 -16.74 -25.20 4.43
N SER A 11 -16.18 -25.00 5.63
CA SER A 11 -16.42 -23.84 6.51
C SER A 11 -15.57 -24.00 7.77
N LEU A 12 -14.54 -23.16 7.90
CA LEU A 12 -13.89 -22.66 9.13
C LEU A 12 -12.45 -22.23 8.81
N PHE A 13 -12.29 -21.07 8.17
CA PHE A 13 -11.03 -20.31 8.21
C PHE A 13 -11.36 -18.82 8.32
N THR A 14 -11.80 -18.43 9.53
CA THR A 14 -11.79 -17.04 9.98
C THR A 14 -10.75 -16.89 11.08
N PHE A 15 -10.13 -15.73 11.06
CA PHE A 15 -9.05 -15.21 11.90
C PHE A 15 -9.06 -15.69 13.36
N GLY A 16 -8.22 -16.68 13.65
CA GLY A 16 -7.79 -17.08 15.00
C GLY A 16 -6.47 -17.88 15.02
N SER A 17 -5.84 -18.08 13.86
CA SER A 17 -4.92 -19.20 13.65
C SER A 17 -3.44 -18.93 13.92
N ALA A 18 -3.07 -17.83 14.59
CA ALA A 18 -1.69 -17.67 15.04
C ALA A 18 -1.37 -18.57 16.26
N ARG A 19 -2.39 -18.96 17.04
CA ARG A 19 -2.18 -19.67 18.32
C ARG A 19 -2.40 -21.20 18.25
N SER A 20 -2.80 -21.75 17.11
CA SER A 20 -3.12 -23.19 16.97
C SER A 20 -2.47 -23.92 15.79
N ARG A 21 -1.55 -23.28 15.05
CA ARG A 21 -0.77 -24.01 14.04
C ARG A 21 0.32 -24.82 14.74
N GLY A 22 0.35 -26.13 14.50
CA GLY A 22 1.28 -27.05 15.15
C GLY A 22 2.75 -26.63 14.95
N LYS A 23 3.62 -27.07 15.87
CA LYS A 23 5.06 -26.72 15.90
C LYS A 23 5.79 -26.92 14.57
N ASN A 24 5.31 -27.83 13.71
CA ASN A 24 5.93 -28.16 12.43
C ASN A 24 5.44 -27.34 11.22
N TYR A 25 4.37 -26.53 11.37
CA TYR A 25 3.72 -25.86 10.23
C TYR A 25 4.69 -24.99 9.41
N GLU A 26 5.53 -24.18 10.07
CA GLU A 26 6.48 -23.31 9.38
C GLU A 26 7.59 -24.11 8.69
N LYS A 27 8.09 -25.18 9.33
CA LYS A 27 9.08 -26.08 8.73
C LYS A 27 8.50 -26.73 7.46
N GLU A 28 7.28 -27.25 7.54
CA GLU A 28 6.60 -27.89 6.41
C GLU A 28 6.45 -26.92 5.23
N LYS A 29 5.99 -25.69 5.48
CA LYS A 29 5.87 -24.65 4.46
C LYS A 29 7.21 -24.27 3.82
N VAL A 30 8.27 -24.15 4.62
CA VAL A 30 9.62 -23.88 4.11
C VAL A 30 10.13 -25.03 3.24
N CYS A 31 9.96 -26.28 3.69
CA CYS A 31 10.43 -27.45 2.95
C CYS A 31 9.63 -27.68 1.67
N GLU A 32 8.30 -27.50 1.71
CA GLU A 32 7.45 -27.51 0.52
C GLU A 32 7.91 -26.45 -0.48
N GLY A 33 8.16 -25.22 0.00
CA GLY A 33 8.69 -24.14 -0.81
C GLY A 33 10.03 -24.47 -1.47
N LEU A 34 10.99 -25.02 -0.72
CA LEU A 34 12.30 -25.42 -1.27
C LEU A 34 12.15 -26.52 -2.33
N ASN A 35 11.33 -27.54 -2.05
CA ASN A 35 11.13 -28.68 -2.94
C ASN A 35 10.42 -28.27 -4.24
N THR A 36 9.45 -27.35 -4.14
CA THR A 36 8.63 -26.92 -5.29
C THR A 36 9.37 -25.92 -6.17
N LEU A 37 10.08 -24.96 -5.56
CA LEU A 37 10.74 -23.87 -6.29
C LEU A 37 12.15 -24.25 -6.76
N GLY A 38 12.82 -25.14 -6.03
CA GLY A 38 14.26 -25.36 -6.15
C GLY A 38 15.08 -24.24 -5.50
N LYS A 39 16.38 -24.50 -5.31
CA LYS A 39 17.28 -23.67 -4.49
C LYS A 39 17.35 -22.20 -4.94
N GLU A 40 17.51 -21.96 -6.24
CA GLU A 40 17.70 -20.61 -6.78
C GLU A 40 16.45 -19.75 -6.61
N LYS A 41 15.28 -20.25 -7.05
CA LYS A 41 14.01 -19.54 -6.91
C LYS A 41 13.60 -19.37 -5.44
N PHE A 42 13.92 -20.35 -4.59
CA PHE A 42 13.73 -20.24 -3.15
C PHE A 42 14.55 -19.08 -2.56
N LYS A 43 15.85 -18.99 -2.91
CA LYS A 43 16.70 -17.86 -2.49
C LYS A 43 16.19 -16.51 -3.05
N ASN A 44 15.70 -16.49 -4.28
CA ASN A 44 15.12 -15.28 -4.88
C ASN A 44 13.86 -14.83 -4.15
N LEU A 45 13.00 -15.76 -3.73
CA LEU A 45 11.82 -15.46 -2.91
C LEU A 45 12.23 -14.77 -1.60
N PHE A 46 13.21 -15.30 -0.88
CA PHE A 46 13.72 -14.66 0.35
C PHE A 46 14.37 -13.30 0.08
N THR A 47 15.08 -13.15 -1.05
CA THR A 47 15.63 -11.85 -1.46
C THR A 47 14.52 -10.82 -1.64
N VAL A 48 13.42 -11.17 -2.32
CA VAL A 48 12.26 -10.29 -2.49
C VAL A 48 11.61 -9.96 -1.15
N LEU A 49 11.28 -10.98 -0.34
CA LEU A 49 10.62 -10.81 0.96
C LEU A 49 11.41 -9.89 1.90
N TYR A 50 12.73 -10.08 1.98
CA TYR A 50 13.59 -9.27 2.85
C TYR A 50 13.86 -7.88 2.27
N SER A 51 13.91 -7.71 0.95
CA SER A 51 13.96 -6.38 0.32
C SER A 51 12.69 -5.57 0.61
N GLN A 52 11.53 -6.23 0.57
CA GLN A 52 10.24 -5.62 0.89
C GLN A 52 10.11 -5.26 2.36
N LYS A 53 10.58 -6.15 3.25
CA LYS A 53 10.53 -5.98 4.71
C LYS A 53 11.53 -4.92 5.21
N PHE A 54 12.72 -4.87 4.60
CA PHE A 54 13.81 -3.95 4.97
C PHE A 54 14.21 -3.09 3.77
N PRO A 55 13.34 -2.15 3.33
CA PRO A 55 13.57 -1.34 2.15
C PRO A 55 14.81 -0.45 2.26
N ASN A 56 15.31 -0.15 3.46
CA ASN A 56 16.55 0.62 3.66
C ASN A 56 17.80 -0.25 3.83
N GLY A 57 17.63 -1.58 3.92
CA GLY A 57 18.76 -2.51 3.97
C GLY A 57 19.51 -2.52 2.64
N THR A 58 20.83 -2.69 2.71
CA THR A 58 21.69 -2.85 1.53
C THR A 58 21.42 -4.17 0.82
N PHE A 59 21.86 -4.26 -0.44
CA PHE A 59 21.73 -5.49 -1.22
C PHE A 59 22.51 -6.64 -0.58
N GLU A 60 23.71 -6.34 -0.07
CA GLU A 60 24.60 -7.28 0.57
C GLU A 60 23.98 -7.87 1.84
N GLU A 61 23.38 -7.03 2.69
CA GLU A 61 22.69 -7.47 3.90
C GLU A 61 21.49 -8.37 3.59
N VAL A 62 20.65 -7.99 2.62
CA VAL A 62 19.50 -8.80 2.19
C VAL A 62 19.95 -10.14 1.61
N ARG A 63 20.99 -10.13 0.78
CA ARG A 63 21.58 -11.35 0.21
C ARG A 63 22.07 -12.29 1.31
N CYS A 64 22.75 -11.77 2.33
CA CYS A 64 23.21 -12.56 3.47
C CYS A 64 22.05 -13.27 4.18
N VAL A 65 20.91 -12.59 4.39
CA VAL A 65 19.74 -13.24 4.99
C VAL A 65 19.19 -14.35 4.10
N ALA A 66 19.05 -14.08 2.80
CA ALA A 66 18.55 -15.08 1.85
C ALA A 66 19.45 -16.33 1.78
N ASP A 67 20.77 -16.15 1.88
CA ASP A 67 21.74 -17.24 1.97
C ASP A 67 21.57 -18.07 3.24
N GLU A 68 21.43 -17.44 4.40
CA GLU A 68 21.22 -18.16 5.67
C GLU A 68 19.87 -18.90 5.69
N MET A 69 18.82 -18.33 5.09
CA MET A 69 17.52 -19.00 4.94
C MET A 69 17.59 -20.22 4.02
N LEU A 70 18.32 -20.12 2.91
CA LEU A 70 18.55 -21.27 2.02
C LEU A 70 19.34 -22.37 2.76
N LYS A 71 20.44 -22.02 3.42
CA LYS A 71 21.25 -22.99 4.20
C LYS A 71 20.43 -23.69 5.27
N LEU A 72 19.58 -22.94 5.98
CA LEU A 72 18.68 -23.50 6.98
C LEU A 72 17.71 -24.52 6.35
N ALA A 73 17.07 -24.14 5.24
CA ALA A 73 16.13 -24.99 4.54
C ALA A 73 16.81 -26.28 4.02
N GLU A 74 17.97 -26.16 3.36
CA GLU A 74 18.72 -27.32 2.87
C GLU A 74 19.11 -28.28 4.00
N LYS A 75 19.55 -27.75 5.14
CA LYS A 75 19.95 -28.55 6.30
C LYS A 75 18.77 -29.24 6.97
N CYS A 76 17.64 -28.56 7.12
CA CYS A 76 16.53 -29.04 7.95
C CYS A 76 15.40 -29.72 7.19
N CYS A 77 15.39 -29.63 5.87
CA CYS A 77 14.43 -30.31 4.99
C CYS A 77 14.94 -31.64 4.42
N SER A 78 16.19 -32.03 4.71
CA SER A 78 16.75 -33.32 4.30
C SER A 78 16.15 -34.48 5.10
N GLU A 79 16.08 -35.65 4.48
CA GLU A 79 15.74 -36.90 5.18
C GLU A 79 16.71 -37.12 6.35
N GLY A 80 16.18 -37.44 7.53
CA GLY A 80 16.98 -37.65 8.75
C GLY A 80 17.30 -36.39 9.56
N ALA A 81 16.86 -35.20 9.14
CA ALA A 81 16.98 -34.00 9.97
C ALA A 81 16.19 -34.14 11.29
N THR A 82 16.75 -33.66 12.40
CA THR A 82 16.09 -33.74 13.70
C THR A 82 14.77 -32.95 13.71
N PRO A 83 13.78 -33.35 14.53
CA PRO A 83 12.49 -32.64 14.61
C PRO A 83 12.64 -31.15 14.95
N ASP A 84 13.64 -30.79 15.76
CA ASP A 84 13.91 -29.43 16.23
C ASP A 84 14.90 -28.63 15.35
N CYS A 85 15.44 -29.23 14.28
CA CYS A 85 16.47 -28.60 13.43
C CYS A 85 16.06 -27.19 12.99
N TYR A 86 14.84 -27.04 12.48
CA TYR A 86 14.35 -25.76 11.97
C TYR A 86 14.19 -24.73 13.09
N ASP A 87 13.62 -25.12 14.23
CA ASP A 87 13.43 -24.22 15.37
C ASP A 87 14.75 -23.72 15.93
N THR A 88 15.74 -24.60 16.07
CA THR A 88 17.08 -24.27 16.55
C THR A 88 17.80 -23.36 15.55
N GLY A 89 17.73 -23.68 14.25
CA GLY A 89 18.33 -22.86 13.22
C GLY A 89 17.68 -21.48 13.06
N ALA A 90 16.35 -21.40 13.11
CA ALA A 90 15.62 -20.13 13.09
C ALA A 90 15.93 -19.26 14.33
N THR A 91 16.17 -19.89 15.49
CA THR A 91 16.64 -19.19 16.69
C THR A 91 18.04 -18.61 16.47
N SER A 92 18.96 -19.39 15.90
CA SER A 92 20.31 -18.91 15.54
C SER A 92 20.26 -17.70 14.59
N ILE A 93 19.43 -17.74 13.54
CA ILE A 93 19.25 -16.59 12.62
C ILE A 93 18.70 -15.36 13.37
N SER A 94 17.78 -15.57 14.32
CA SER A 94 17.26 -14.49 15.16
C SER A 94 18.35 -13.88 16.05
N ASP A 95 19.22 -14.71 16.62
CA ASP A 95 20.35 -14.27 17.45
C ASP A 95 21.38 -13.50 16.63
N ILE A 96 21.68 -13.95 15.40
CA ILE A 96 22.51 -13.21 14.44
C ILE A 96 21.90 -11.85 14.15
N SER A 97 20.57 -11.77 13.95
CA SER A 97 19.87 -10.49 13.71
C SER A 97 20.05 -9.51 14.87
N CYS A 98 20.06 -10.01 16.10
CA CYS A 98 20.24 -9.24 17.32
C CYS A 98 21.69 -8.87 17.65
N GLY A 99 22.67 -9.53 17.02
CA GLY A 99 24.08 -9.22 17.19
C GLY A 99 24.42 -7.77 16.79
N LYS A 100 25.34 -7.13 17.51
CA LYS A 100 25.80 -5.76 17.21
C LYS A 100 26.41 -5.66 15.81
N ASP A 101 27.26 -6.63 15.46
CA ASP A 101 27.97 -6.70 14.17
C ASP A 101 27.23 -7.61 13.16
N SER A 102 25.90 -7.67 13.26
CA SER A 102 25.07 -8.50 12.37
C SER A 102 25.25 -8.10 10.90
N PRO A 103 25.42 -9.06 9.99
CA PRO A 103 25.43 -8.79 8.55
C PRO A 103 24.03 -8.62 7.95
N PHE A 104 22.98 -8.59 8.78
CA PHE A 104 21.59 -8.51 8.33
C PHE A 104 21.04 -7.08 8.39
N PRO A 105 20.01 -6.77 7.58
CA PRO A 105 19.37 -5.46 7.62
C PRO A 105 18.84 -5.15 9.02
N LYS A 106 19.14 -3.96 9.52
CA LYS A 106 18.62 -3.48 10.81
C LYS A 106 17.25 -2.85 10.63
N HIS A 107 16.51 -2.71 11.73
CA HIS A 107 15.26 -1.96 11.82
C HIS A 107 15.28 -1.11 13.10
N PRO A 108 14.74 0.13 13.14
CA PRO A 108 14.79 0.98 14.33
C PRO A 108 14.19 0.32 15.58
N GLY A 109 13.13 -0.46 15.40
CA GLY A 109 12.48 -1.25 16.46
C GLY A 109 13.19 -2.56 16.84
N ILE A 110 14.29 -2.95 16.18
CA ILE A 110 14.91 -4.28 16.40
C ILE A 110 15.43 -4.46 17.82
N GLY A 111 15.92 -3.38 18.45
CA GLY A 111 16.42 -3.43 19.83
C GLY A 111 15.36 -3.86 20.84
N LYS A 112 14.11 -3.40 20.67
CA LYS A 112 12.98 -3.81 21.53
C LYS A 112 12.70 -5.30 21.38
N CYS A 113 12.64 -5.80 20.14
CA CYS A 113 12.43 -7.23 19.90
C CYS A 113 13.56 -8.11 20.42
N CYS A 114 14.80 -7.64 20.36
CA CYS A 114 15.96 -8.39 20.84
C CYS A 114 16.05 -8.46 22.38
N ALA A 115 15.35 -7.59 23.09
CA ALA A 115 15.21 -7.68 24.54
C ALA A 115 14.29 -8.85 24.97
N GLU A 116 13.34 -9.23 24.13
CA GLU A 116 12.47 -10.39 24.35
C GLU A 116 13.22 -11.71 24.20
N GLN A 117 12.60 -12.83 24.60
CA GLN A 117 13.19 -14.17 24.50
C GLN A 117 12.26 -15.17 23.79
N GLY A 118 12.83 -16.29 23.33
CA GLY A 118 12.07 -17.42 22.80
C GLY A 118 11.07 -17.05 21.70
N LEU A 119 9.80 -17.41 21.90
CA LEU A 119 8.73 -17.17 20.94
C LEU A 119 8.37 -15.68 20.80
N GLU A 120 8.43 -14.90 21.87
CA GLU A 120 8.10 -13.46 21.85
C GLU A 120 9.09 -12.70 20.98
N ARG A 121 10.39 -12.99 21.11
CA ARG A 121 11.44 -12.47 20.21
C ARG A 121 11.12 -12.80 18.76
N LYS A 122 10.80 -14.07 18.46
CA LYS A 122 10.50 -14.52 17.10
C LYS A 122 9.29 -13.79 16.51
N LEU A 123 8.20 -13.67 17.26
CA LEU A 123 6.99 -12.99 16.82
C LEU A 123 7.21 -11.48 16.64
N CYS A 124 7.97 -10.84 17.54
CA CYS A 124 8.32 -9.43 17.42
C CYS A 124 9.20 -9.18 16.18
N LEU A 125 10.27 -9.96 15.98
CA LEU A 125 11.12 -9.84 14.78
C LEU A 125 10.34 -10.11 13.49
N ALA A 126 9.39 -11.05 13.51
CA ALA A 126 8.51 -11.32 12.38
C ALA A 126 7.62 -10.13 12.03
N SER A 127 7.11 -9.40 13.03
CA SER A 127 6.21 -8.26 12.84
C SER A 127 6.91 -6.93 12.52
N LEU A 128 8.23 -6.82 12.67
CA LEU A 128 8.97 -5.61 12.30
C LEU A 128 8.80 -5.30 10.80
N ARG A 129 8.34 -4.08 10.51
CA ARG A 129 8.25 -3.55 9.15
C ARG A 129 8.61 -2.08 9.16
N TYR A 130 9.41 -1.68 8.19
CA TYR A 130 9.74 -0.28 8.01
C TYR A 130 8.54 0.53 7.50
N THR A 131 8.16 1.54 8.27
CA THR A 131 7.36 2.67 7.81
C THR A 131 8.29 3.74 7.21
N ALA A 132 9.05 3.39 6.17
CA ALA A 132 10.04 4.31 5.59
C ALA A 132 9.43 5.19 4.48
N GLU A 133 9.94 6.43 4.38
CA GLU A 133 9.77 7.36 3.26
C GLU A 133 10.03 6.65 1.92
N GLU A 134 9.35 7.06 0.85
CA GLU A 134 9.55 6.50 -0.48
C GLU A 134 11.04 6.54 -0.86
N LEU A 135 11.53 5.39 -1.29
CA LEU A 135 12.84 5.31 -1.91
C LEU A 135 12.84 6.15 -3.19
N PRO A 136 13.98 6.78 -3.55
CA PRO A 136 14.10 7.42 -4.85
C PRO A 136 13.65 6.48 -5.96
N SER A 137 13.03 7.04 -7.02
CA SER A 137 12.65 6.26 -8.19
C SER A 137 13.84 5.44 -8.70
N LEU A 138 13.56 4.26 -9.23
CA LEU A 138 14.61 3.46 -9.87
C LEU A 138 15.21 4.29 -11.00
N LEU A 139 16.54 4.49 -10.97
CA LEU A 139 17.23 5.28 -11.99
C LEU A 139 16.99 4.64 -13.35
N GLU A 140 16.49 5.42 -14.31
CA GLU A 140 16.34 4.97 -15.68
C GLU A 140 17.71 4.94 -16.35
N THR A 141 18.25 3.74 -16.55
CA THR A 141 19.48 3.51 -17.31
C THR A 141 19.16 3.35 -18.80
N THR A 142 20.08 3.78 -19.65
CA THR A 142 19.98 3.58 -21.10
C THR A 142 19.97 2.09 -21.46
N ASN A 143 19.43 1.75 -22.63
CA ASN A 143 19.39 0.35 -23.08
C ASN A 143 20.81 -0.21 -23.25
N GLU A 144 21.74 0.64 -23.68
CA GLU A 144 23.16 0.35 -23.84
C GLU A 144 23.81 0.00 -22.50
N GLU A 145 23.61 0.81 -21.46
CA GLU A 145 24.13 0.55 -20.11
C GLU A 145 23.51 -0.72 -19.50
N VAL A 146 22.20 -0.94 -19.68
CA VAL A 146 21.52 -2.17 -19.23
C VAL A 146 22.19 -3.40 -19.83
N CYS A 147 22.38 -3.40 -21.15
CA CYS A 147 22.98 -4.52 -21.84
C CYS A 147 24.45 -4.71 -21.46
N GLU A 148 25.20 -3.63 -21.26
CA GLU A 148 26.60 -3.69 -20.84
C GLU A 148 26.72 -4.34 -19.44
N GLN A 149 25.98 -3.84 -18.46
CA GLN A 149 25.99 -4.41 -17.10
C GLN A 149 25.53 -5.88 -17.07
N TYR A 150 24.51 -6.21 -17.86
CA TYR A 150 24.01 -7.58 -17.97
C TYR A 150 25.03 -8.53 -18.59
N ARG A 151 25.75 -8.12 -19.65
CA ARG A 151 26.80 -8.94 -20.26
C ARG A 151 28.00 -9.15 -19.33
N GLN A 152 28.35 -8.14 -18.53
CA GLN A 152 29.44 -8.23 -17.56
C GLN A 152 29.14 -9.24 -16.44
N ASN A 153 27.91 -9.22 -15.91
CA ASN A 153 27.48 -10.15 -14.86
C ASN A 153 25.96 -10.33 -14.84
N ALA A 154 25.45 -11.26 -15.65
CA ALA A 154 24.01 -11.49 -15.78
C ALA A 154 23.33 -11.85 -14.45
N SER A 155 23.94 -12.73 -13.65
CA SER A 155 23.38 -13.17 -12.36
C SER A 155 23.39 -12.06 -11.31
N GLY A 156 24.49 -11.30 -11.23
CA GLY A 156 24.60 -10.14 -10.33
C GLY A 156 23.62 -9.04 -10.70
N TYR A 157 23.50 -8.72 -11.99
CA TYR A 157 22.53 -7.75 -12.50
C TYR A 157 21.09 -8.17 -12.16
N ALA A 158 20.74 -9.43 -12.44
CA ALA A 158 19.41 -9.97 -12.15
C ALA A 158 19.05 -9.87 -10.66
N SER A 159 19.99 -10.25 -9.79
CA SER A 159 19.80 -10.19 -8.34
C SER A 159 19.63 -8.76 -7.84
N ARG A 160 20.43 -7.82 -8.38
CA ARG A 160 20.37 -6.40 -8.01
C ARG A 160 19.08 -5.75 -8.49
N TYR A 161 18.66 -6.01 -9.72
CA TYR A 161 17.40 -5.51 -10.27
C TYR A 161 16.21 -6.02 -9.44
N MET A 162 16.18 -7.31 -9.11
CA MET A 162 15.14 -7.92 -8.26
C MET A 162 15.07 -7.24 -6.88
N TYR A 163 16.22 -7.03 -6.23
CA TYR A 163 16.32 -6.31 -4.95
C TYR A 163 15.75 -4.88 -5.06
N GLU A 164 16.18 -4.12 -6.08
CA GLU A 164 15.75 -2.73 -6.26
C GLU A 164 14.25 -2.61 -6.61
N LEU A 165 13.71 -3.57 -7.37
CA LEU A 165 12.29 -3.62 -7.67
C LEU A 165 11.48 -3.98 -6.42
N ALA A 166 11.90 -5.01 -5.68
CA ALA A 166 11.21 -5.52 -4.50
C ALA A 166 11.11 -4.48 -3.37
N ARG A 167 12.19 -3.76 -3.05
CA ARG A 167 12.16 -2.72 -2.01
C ARG A 167 11.23 -1.54 -2.32
N ARG A 168 10.83 -1.36 -3.59
CA ARG A 168 9.84 -0.37 -4.04
C ARG A 168 8.41 -0.92 -4.10
N HIS A 169 8.23 -2.24 -3.97
CA HIS A 169 6.95 -2.95 -4.00
C HIS A 169 6.70 -3.68 -2.66
N ARG A 170 6.79 -2.94 -1.55
CA ARG A 170 6.91 -3.46 -0.17
C ARG A 170 5.72 -4.27 0.33
N SER A 171 4.52 -3.90 -0.11
CA SER A 171 3.26 -4.50 0.30
C SER A 171 2.64 -5.35 -0.81
N THR A 172 3.43 -5.75 -1.80
CA THR A 172 2.95 -6.53 -2.94
C THR A 172 3.33 -8.00 -2.73
N PRO A 173 2.47 -8.97 -3.09
CA PRO A 173 2.86 -10.38 -3.08
C PRO A 173 4.17 -10.62 -3.83
N ALA A 174 5.09 -11.34 -3.18
CA ALA A 174 6.46 -11.53 -3.67
C ALA A 174 6.50 -12.18 -5.06
N GLU A 175 5.57 -13.09 -5.34
CA GLU A 175 5.45 -13.74 -6.65
C GLU A 175 5.18 -12.75 -7.79
N LEU A 176 4.40 -11.68 -7.57
CA LEU A 176 4.15 -10.67 -8.61
C LEU A 176 5.44 -9.91 -8.96
N VAL A 177 6.26 -9.61 -7.96
CA VAL A 177 7.57 -8.97 -8.14
C VAL A 177 8.55 -9.91 -8.85
N LEU A 178 8.57 -11.20 -8.48
CA LEU A 178 9.37 -12.22 -9.15
C LEU A 178 8.97 -12.38 -10.63
N ASN A 179 7.68 -12.42 -10.92
CA ASN A 179 7.17 -12.53 -12.29
C ASN A 179 7.52 -11.29 -13.14
N ALA A 180 7.42 -10.09 -12.56
CA ALA A 180 7.84 -8.86 -13.22
C ALA A 180 9.36 -8.83 -13.46
N THR A 181 10.15 -9.31 -12.50
CA THR A 181 11.60 -9.48 -12.62
C THR A 181 11.95 -10.42 -13.78
N ALA A 182 11.31 -11.60 -13.83
CA ALA A 182 11.56 -12.58 -14.88
C ALA A 182 11.26 -12.02 -16.29
N ARG A 183 10.12 -11.32 -16.46
CA ARG A 183 9.75 -10.71 -17.74
C ARG A 183 10.73 -9.61 -18.17
N TYR A 184 11.20 -8.80 -17.23
CA TYR A 184 12.20 -7.78 -17.51
C TYR A 184 13.53 -8.42 -17.97
N LEU A 185 13.99 -9.47 -17.29
CA LEU A 185 15.22 -10.17 -17.66
C LEU A 185 15.11 -10.88 -19.00
N GLN A 186 13.95 -11.47 -19.32
CA GLN A 186 13.68 -12.05 -20.64
C GLN A 186 13.75 -11.00 -21.76
N MET A 187 13.23 -9.79 -21.53
CA MET A 187 13.37 -8.69 -22.48
C MET A 187 14.85 -8.31 -22.67
N ILE A 188 15.63 -8.22 -21.59
CA ILE A 188 17.07 -7.91 -21.67
C ILE A 188 17.80 -8.98 -22.46
N GLU A 189 17.61 -10.25 -22.12
CA GLU A 189 18.24 -11.38 -22.80
C GLU A 189 17.96 -11.35 -24.31
N LYS A 190 16.69 -11.09 -24.68
CA LYS A 190 16.25 -11.00 -26.07
C LYS A 190 16.79 -9.77 -26.81
N CYS A 191 16.79 -8.59 -26.19
CA CYS A 191 17.09 -7.33 -26.86
C CYS A 191 18.56 -6.90 -26.80
N CYS A 192 19.37 -7.56 -25.97
CA CYS A 192 20.81 -7.28 -25.85
C CYS A 192 21.70 -8.15 -26.76
N SER A 193 21.15 -9.14 -27.48
CA SER A 193 21.93 -10.08 -28.29
C SER A 193 21.44 -10.14 -29.75
N PRO A 194 22.33 -10.13 -30.78
CA PRO A 194 23.80 -10.00 -30.70
C PRO A 194 24.29 -8.55 -30.51
N VAL A 195 23.43 -7.57 -30.78
CA VAL A 195 23.69 -6.13 -30.57
C VAL A 195 22.48 -5.51 -29.87
N VAL A 196 22.69 -4.39 -29.17
CA VAL A 196 21.60 -3.66 -28.51
C VAL A 196 20.58 -3.20 -29.55
N SER A 197 19.30 -3.54 -29.35
CA SER A 197 18.22 -3.19 -30.28
C SER A 197 17.15 -2.34 -29.60
N ASN A 198 17.19 -1.02 -29.84
CA ASN A 198 16.18 -0.08 -29.36
C ASN A 198 14.75 -0.40 -29.86
N PRO A 199 14.54 -0.80 -31.14
CA PRO A 199 13.24 -1.28 -31.59
C PRO A 199 12.74 -2.51 -30.83
N CYS A 200 13.64 -3.44 -30.46
CA CYS A 200 13.27 -4.59 -29.63
C CYS A 200 12.80 -4.15 -28.25
N PHE A 201 13.57 -3.32 -27.55
CA PHE A 201 13.19 -2.80 -26.23
C PHE A 201 11.85 -2.07 -26.25
N LEU A 202 11.60 -1.25 -27.28
CA LEU A 202 10.32 -0.56 -27.43
C LEU A 202 9.16 -1.56 -27.57
N SER A 203 9.31 -2.56 -28.45
CA SER A 203 8.29 -3.60 -28.66
C SER A 203 8.01 -4.39 -27.37
N GLU A 204 9.05 -4.86 -26.68
CA GLU A 204 8.90 -5.61 -25.42
C GLU A 204 8.28 -4.77 -24.30
N ARG A 205 8.69 -3.51 -24.13
CA ARG A 205 8.08 -2.61 -23.13
C ARG A 205 6.60 -2.36 -23.41
N LEU A 206 6.20 -2.25 -24.68
CA LEU A 206 4.80 -2.12 -25.05
C LEU A 206 4.00 -3.39 -24.73
N GLN A 207 4.55 -4.58 -24.99
CA GLN A 207 3.93 -5.85 -24.63
C GLN A 207 3.80 -6.03 -23.11
N GLN A 208 4.79 -5.56 -22.35
CA GLN A 208 4.80 -5.66 -20.89
C GLN A 208 4.02 -4.54 -20.19
N ARG A 209 3.52 -3.54 -20.93
CA ARG A 209 2.88 -2.33 -20.38
C ARG A 209 1.76 -2.67 -19.40
N GLU A 210 0.81 -3.51 -19.79
CA GLU A 210 -0.36 -3.83 -18.96
C GLU A 210 0.05 -4.51 -17.66
N SER A 211 1.03 -5.41 -17.71
CA SER A 211 1.55 -6.09 -16.52
C SER A 211 2.29 -5.14 -15.58
N ASN A 212 3.03 -4.18 -16.10
CA ASN A 212 3.71 -3.16 -15.30
C ASN A 212 2.72 -2.18 -14.67
N VAL A 213 1.67 -1.79 -15.39
CA VAL A 213 0.57 -0.99 -14.85
C VAL A 213 -0.15 -1.76 -13.73
N PHE A 214 -0.44 -3.05 -13.94
CA PHE A 214 -1.05 -3.91 -12.92
C PHE A 214 -0.18 -4.06 -11.67
N LEU A 215 1.14 -4.25 -11.82
CA LEU A 215 2.05 -4.33 -10.68
C LEU A 215 2.05 -3.02 -9.87
N ARG A 216 2.11 -1.86 -10.54
CA ARG A 216 2.06 -0.55 -9.89
C ARG A 216 0.73 -0.31 -9.18
N PHE A 217 -0.39 -0.63 -9.83
CA PHE A 217 -1.72 -0.57 -9.23
C PHE A 217 -1.79 -1.43 -7.97
N THR A 218 -1.39 -2.70 -8.06
CA THR A 218 -1.40 -3.65 -6.93
C THR A 218 -0.51 -3.15 -5.79
N SER A 219 0.67 -2.62 -6.10
CA SER A 219 1.55 -1.98 -5.12
C SER A 219 0.90 -0.81 -4.43
N ALA A 220 0.26 0.10 -5.18
CA ALA A 220 -0.40 1.27 -4.61
C ALA A 220 -1.56 0.88 -3.68
N VAL A 221 -2.49 0.03 -4.13
CA VAL A 221 -3.66 -0.36 -3.31
C VAL A 221 -3.26 -1.14 -2.08
N CYS A 222 -2.24 -2.01 -2.18
CA CYS A 222 -1.75 -2.75 -1.02
C CYS A 222 -0.92 -1.89 -0.06
N GLN A 223 -0.15 -0.92 -0.57
CA GLN A 223 0.52 0.03 0.31
C GLN A 223 -0.48 0.87 1.08
N ASN A 224 -1.55 1.33 0.43
CA ASN A 224 -2.64 2.03 1.10
C ASN A 224 -3.30 1.15 2.18
N GLN A 225 -3.66 -0.09 1.85
CA GLN A 225 -4.26 -1.03 2.80
C GLN A 225 -3.37 -1.27 4.04
N VAL A 226 -2.05 -1.41 3.84
CA VAL A 226 -1.14 -1.76 4.93
C VAL A 226 -0.83 -0.56 5.84
N ASN A 227 -0.86 0.66 5.30
CA ASN A 227 -0.39 1.85 6.02
C ASN A 227 -1.50 2.78 6.49
N LEU A 228 -2.69 2.74 5.89
CA LEU A 228 -3.80 3.65 6.22
C LEU A 228 -4.85 2.90 7.06
N LYS A 229 -5.12 3.37 8.28
CA LYS A 229 -6.11 2.76 9.17
C LYS A 229 -7.53 2.88 8.61
N SER A 230 -7.95 4.09 8.25
CA SER A 230 -9.26 4.34 7.64
C SER A 230 -9.24 4.19 6.11
N HIS A 231 -8.51 3.19 5.60
CA HIS A 231 -8.41 2.89 4.17
C HIS A 231 -9.78 2.62 3.54
N LYS A 232 -10.66 1.89 4.26
CA LYS A 232 -12.03 1.62 3.81
C LYS A 232 -12.79 2.92 3.56
N THR A 233 -12.78 3.88 4.48
CA THR A 233 -13.42 5.19 4.31
C THR A 233 -12.88 5.93 3.09
N GLY A 234 -11.55 5.89 2.89
CA GLY A 234 -10.90 6.45 1.68
C GLY A 234 -11.36 5.77 0.38
N LEU A 235 -11.51 4.44 0.37
CA LEU A 235 -12.06 3.68 -0.75
C LEU A 235 -13.54 4.02 -1.02
N THR A 236 -14.36 4.17 0.02
CA THR A 236 -15.77 4.54 -0.10
C THR A 236 -15.92 5.89 -0.79
N VAL A 237 -15.14 6.90 -0.37
CA VAL A 237 -15.10 8.21 -1.06
C VAL A 237 -14.60 8.07 -2.50
N HIS A 238 -13.54 7.29 -2.72
CA HIS A 238 -12.94 7.10 -4.03
C HIS A 238 -13.95 6.51 -5.03
N TYR A 239 -14.61 5.40 -4.68
CA TYR A 239 -15.62 4.77 -5.54
C TYR A 239 -16.88 5.63 -5.71
N GLY A 240 -17.33 6.31 -4.66
CA GLY A 240 -18.40 7.30 -4.75
C GLY A 240 -18.10 8.39 -5.79
N SER A 241 -16.85 8.89 -5.80
CA SER A 241 -16.42 9.96 -6.69
C SER A 241 -16.19 9.50 -8.13
N ILE A 242 -15.56 8.34 -8.36
CA ILE A 242 -15.30 7.88 -9.74
C ILE A 242 -16.54 7.29 -10.41
N LEU A 243 -17.46 6.69 -9.65
CA LEU A 243 -18.66 6.05 -10.19
C LEU A 243 -19.91 6.91 -10.09
N GLY A 244 -19.89 7.99 -9.31
CA GLY A 244 -21.05 8.87 -9.09
C GLY A 244 -22.20 8.15 -8.38
N ILE A 245 -21.88 7.32 -7.39
CA ILE A 245 -22.83 6.43 -6.70
C ILE A 245 -23.08 6.86 -5.25
N PRO A 246 -24.23 6.51 -4.65
CA PRO A 246 -24.51 6.83 -3.25
C PRO A 246 -23.63 6.02 -2.28
N PHE A 247 -23.61 6.47 -1.02
CA PHE A 247 -22.81 5.88 0.06
C PHE A 247 -22.97 4.36 0.19
N GLU A 248 -24.20 3.83 0.18
CA GLU A 248 -24.44 2.39 0.39
C GLU A 248 -23.73 1.52 -0.65
N GLU A 249 -23.82 1.93 -1.92
CA GLU A 249 -23.21 1.21 -3.02
C GLU A 249 -21.69 1.34 -2.96
N ALA A 250 -21.18 2.55 -2.71
CA ALA A 250 -19.74 2.80 -2.56
C ALA A 250 -19.13 2.03 -1.39
N SER A 251 -19.82 1.99 -0.24
CA SER A 251 -19.36 1.33 0.99
C SER A 251 -19.32 -0.19 0.81
N SER A 252 -20.29 -0.77 0.10
CA SER A 252 -20.28 -2.18 -0.25
C SER A 252 -19.08 -2.56 -1.13
N ILE A 253 -18.85 -1.79 -2.21
CA ILE A 253 -17.70 -1.98 -3.11
C ILE A 253 -16.37 -1.82 -2.35
N ALA A 254 -16.26 -0.77 -1.54
CA ALA A 254 -15.07 -0.49 -0.74
C ALA A 254 -14.79 -1.58 0.30
N SER A 255 -15.83 -2.09 0.97
CA SER A 255 -15.69 -3.17 1.97
C SER A 255 -15.15 -4.44 1.36
N TYR A 256 -15.70 -4.85 0.21
CA TYR A 256 -15.23 -6.04 -0.50
C TYR A 256 -13.73 -5.93 -0.83
N LEU A 257 -13.33 -4.83 -1.48
CA LEU A 257 -11.93 -4.64 -1.84
C LEU A 257 -11.02 -4.52 -0.61
N HIS A 258 -11.46 -3.81 0.44
CA HIS A 258 -10.70 -3.66 1.68
C HIS A 258 -10.39 -5.03 2.31
N ASP A 259 -11.40 -5.88 2.46
CA ASP A 259 -11.27 -7.19 3.10
C ASP A 259 -10.36 -8.13 2.30
N GLY A 260 -10.51 -8.15 0.97
CA GLY A 260 -9.64 -8.89 0.06
C GLY A 260 -8.18 -8.45 0.16
N LEU A 261 -7.93 -7.13 0.12
CA LEU A 261 -6.59 -6.57 0.27
C LEU A 261 -5.99 -6.89 1.65
N ALA A 262 -6.77 -6.76 2.72
CA ALA A 262 -6.33 -7.07 4.09
C ALA A 262 -5.80 -8.51 4.21
N LYS A 263 -6.45 -9.43 3.50
CA LYS A 263 -6.14 -10.85 3.55
C LYS A 263 -4.95 -11.25 2.69
N TYR A 264 -4.77 -10.63 1.51
CA TYR A 264 -3.85 -11.16 0.50
C TYR A 264 -2.67 -10.27 0.11
N CYS A 265 -2.64 -8.98 0.45
CA CYS A 265 -1.53 -8.09 0.07
C CYS A 265 -0.17 -8.55 0.61
N LEU A 266 -0.16 -9.22 1.76
CA LEU A 266 1.06 -9.64 2.45
C LEU A 266 1.40 -11.12 2.25
N GLU A 267 0.54 -11.85 1.55
CA GLU A 267 0.80 -13.24 1.24
C GLU A 267 1.89 -13.32 0.15
N PRO A 268 2.91 -14.18 0.29
CA PRO A 268 3.95 -14.30 -0.72
C PRO A 268 3.44 -14.77 -2.10
N ASN A 269 2.38 -15.59 -2.10
CA ASN A 269 1.74 -16.14 -3.29
C ASN A 269 0.78 -15.11 -3.90
N GLY A 270 1.01 -14.77 -5.16
CA GLY A 270 0.24 -13.75 -5.89
C GLY A 270 -1.07 -14.27 -6.48
N ALA A 271 -1.27 -15.58 -6.58
CA ALA A 271 -2.48 -16.16 -7.17
C ALA A 271 -3.75 -15.77 -6.40
N TYR A 272 -3.67 -15.67 -5.07
CA TYR A 272 -4.82 -15.30 -4.25
C TYR A 272 -5.29 -13.87 -4.50
N ILE A 273 -4.38 -12.90 -4.58
CA ILE A 273 -4.77 -11.51 -4.88
C ILE A 273 -5.25 -11.34 -6.33
N ILE A 274 -4.68 -12.10 -7.27
CA ILE A 274 -5.15 -12.12 -8.67
C ILE A 274 -6.58 -12.65 -8.74
N GLN A 275 -6.88 -13.72 -8.00
CA GLN A 275 -8.24 -14.27 -7.92
C GLN A 275 -9.20 -13.28 -7.28
N GLU A 276 -8.81 -12.67 -6.16
CA GLU A 276 -9.62 -11.65 -5.48
C GLU A 276 -9.95 -10.47 -6.41
N PHE A 277 -8.97 -9.99 -7.18
CA PHE A 277 -9.19 -8.96 -8.19
C PHE A 277 -10.07 -9.41 -9.36
N THR A 278 -10.01 -10.70 -9.70
CA THR A 278 -10.89 -11.29 -10.72
C THR A 278 -12.33 -11.37 -10.22
N ASP A 279 -12.53 -11.69 -8.95
CA ASP A 279 -13.86 -11.75 -8.34
C ASP A 279 -14.43 -10.33 -8.13
N PHE A 280 -13.57 -9.39 -7.71
CA PHE A 280 -13.93 -7.98 -7.57
C PHE A 280 -14.38 -7.32 -8.88
N HIS A 281 -13.86 -7.77 -10.03
CA HIS A 281 -14.39 -7.37 -11.34
C HIS A 281 -15.90 -7.66 -11.46
N GLY A 282 -16.37 -8.81 -10.98
CA GLY A 282 -17.80 -9.15 -10.98
C GLY A 282 -18.63 -8.25 -10.05
N VAL A 283 -18.03 -7.77 -8.96
CA VAL A 283 -18.67 -6.79 -8.06
C VAL A 283 -18.81 -5.42 -8.75
N LEU A 284 -17.76 -4.96 -9.43
CA LEU A 284 -17.77 -3.67 -10.12
C LEU A 284 -18.65 -3.67 -11.38
N CYS A 285 -18.54 -4.71 -12.19
CA CYS A 285 -19.15 -4.80 -13.52
C CYS A 285 -20.40 -5.67 -13.54
N ASN A 286 -21.25 -5.53 -12.52
CA ASN A 286 -22.51 -6.25 -12.44
C ASN A 286 -23.45 -5.83 -13.57
N ASP A 287 -23.82 -6.77 -14.43
CA ASP A 287 -24.68 -6.55 -15.61
C ASP A 287 -26.01 -5.84 -15.27
N SER A 288 -26.54 -6.09 -14.07
CA SER A 288 -27.81 -5.49 -13.64
C SER A 288 -27.74 -3.98 -13.40
N THR A 289 -26.56 -3.45 -13.10
CA THR A 289 -26.36 -2.01 -12.81
C THR A 289 -25.46 -1.33 -13.85
N LEU A 290 -24.79 -2.09 -14.72
CA LEU A 290 -23.83 -1.57 -15.69
C LEU A 290 -24.44 -0.55 -16.67
N ALA A 291 -25.68 -0.79 -17.11
CA ALA A 291 -26.37 0.08 -18.06
C ALA A 291 -26.68 1.48 -17.51
N THR A 292 -26.67 1.67 -16.18
CA THR A 292 -26.91 2.98 -15.54
C THR A 292 -25.62 3.76 -15.30
N LYS A 293 -24.45 3.18 -15.57
CA LYS A 293 -23.14 3.80 -15.38
C LYS A 293 -22.68 4.59 -16.61
N SER A 294 -21.63 5.40 -16.44
CA SER A 294 -21.04 6.19 -17.54
C SER A 294 -20.50 5.32 -18.68
N ALA A 295 -20.47 5.87 -19.89
CA ALA A 295 -19.95 5.16 -21.07
C ALA A 295 -18.47 4.77 -20.89
N GLU A 296 -17.69 5.61 -20.21
CA GLU A 296 -16.29 5.31 -19.89
C GLU A 296 -16.16 4.13 -18.93
N PHE A 297 -17.03 4.03 -17.92
CA PHE A 297 -17.05 2.90 -17.00
C PHE A 297 -17.45 1.60 -17.71
N GLN A 298 -18.49 1.64 -18.55
CA GLN A 298 -18.91 0.50 -19.37
C GLN A 298 -17.77 0.00 -20.28
N LYS A 299 -17.00 0.93 -20.86
CA LYS A 299 -15.81 0.59 -21.65
C LYS A 299 -14.73 -0.09 -20.81
N CYS A 300 -14.53 0.32 -19.56
CA CYS A 300 -13.62 -0.37 -18.65
C CYS A 300 -14.09 -1.80 -18.36
N CYS A 301 -15.38 -2.02 -18.12
CA CYS A 301 -15.95 -3.35 -17.88
C CYS A 301 -15.88 -4.30 -19.09
N SER A 302 -15.55 -3.80 -20.28
CA SER A 302 -15.30 -4.63 -21.46
C SER A 302 -13.87 -5.20 -21.52
N LYS A 303 -13.00 -4.82 -20.58
CA LYS A 303 -11.62 -5.32 -20.50
C LYS A 303 -11.54 -6.64 -19.72
N PRO A 304 -10.43 -7.40 -19.84
CA PRO A 304 -10.16 -8.51 -18.94
C PRO A 304 -10.10 -8.04 -17.48
N PRO A 305 -10.41 -8.90 -16.49
CA PRO A 305 -10.62 -8.49 -15.09
C PRO A 305 -9.55 -7.57 -14.51
N LEU A 306 -8.26 -7.92 -14.63
CA LEU A 306 -7.15 -7.09 -14.13
C LEU A 306 -7.00 -5.76 -14.90
N GLY A 307 -7.30 -5.78 -16.20
CA GLY A 307 -7.32 -4.59 -17.05
C GLY A 307 -8.50 -3.66 -16.72
N THR A 308 -9.62 -4.20 -16.24
CA THR A 308 -10.76 -3.41 -15.78
C THR A 308 -10.40 -2.61 -14.55
N LEU A 309 -9.76 -3.22 -13.55
CA LEU A 309 -9.39 -2.51 -12.31
C LEU A 309 -8.49 -1.30 -12.58
N THR A 310 -7.45 -1.49 -13.38
CA THR A 310 -6.53 -0.41 -13.76
C THR A 310 -7.22 0.65 -14.63
N CYS A 311 -8.18 0.27 -15.47
CA CYS A 311 -8.99 1.21 -16.26
C CYS A 311 -9.95 2.03 -15.38
N VAL A 312 -10.62 1.39 -14.41
CA VAL A 312 -11.53 2.05 -13.47
C VAL A 312 -10.76 3.01 -12.56
N ASP A 313 -9.60 2.58 -12.06
CA ASP A 313 -8.68 3.46 -11.32
C ASP A 313 -8.35 4.69 -12.17
N ASP A 314 -8.20 4.53 -13.49
CA ASP A 314 -7.90 5.60 -14.44
C ASP A 314 -9.04 6.58 -14.77
N LEU A 315 -10.27 6.30 -14.36
CA LEU A 315 -11.40 7.18 -14.62
C LEU A 315 -11.25 8.55 -13.94
N LYS A 316 -11.84 9.57 -14.58
CA LYS A 316 -11.94 10.90 -14.01
C LYS A 316 -12.92 10.88 -12.85
N LYS A 317 -12.47 11.33 -11.68
CA LYS A 317 -13.33 11.59 -10.53
C LYS A 317 -14.33 12.70 -10.88
N GLN A 318 -15.58 12.49 -10.50
CA GLN A 318 -16.67 13.45 -10.69
C GLN A 318 -17.12 13.96 -9.33
N THR A 319 -17.63 15.19 -9.30
CA THR A 319 -18.32 15.70 -8.12
C THR A 319 -19.67 14.98 -8.02
N TYR A 320 -19.85 14.15 -7.00
CA TYR A 320 -21.15 13.59 -6.69
C TYR A 320 -21.93 14.58 -5.82
N VAL A 321 -23.09 15.03 -6.29
CA VAL A 321 -23.99 15.87 -5.50
C VAL A 321 -24.87 14.93 -4.68
N SER A 322 -24.50 14.73 -3.41
CA SER A 322 -25.34 14.03 -2.45
C SER A 322 -26.71 14.72 -2.39
N THR A 323 -27.78 13.94 -2.56
CA THR A 323 -29.17 14.41 -2.51
C THR A 323 -29.68 14.59 -1.07
N GLY A 324 -28.82 14.36 -0.07
CA GLY A 324 -29.13 14.47 1.35
C GLY A 324 -28.97 15.89 1.92
N THR A 325 -29.78 16.20 2.94
CA THR A 325 -29.62 17.39 3.80
C THR A 325 -28.23 17.36 4.45
N GLU A 326 -27.54 18.52 4.55
CA GLU A 326 -26.24 18.61 5.26
C GLU A 326 -26.32 17.93 6.63
N GLN A 327 -25.68 16.77 6.74
CA GLN A 327 -25.73 15.96 7.93
C GLN A 327 -24.80 16.59 8.97
N ARG A 328 -25.39 17.34 9.92
CA ARG A 328 -24.65 17.79 11.11
C ARG A 328 -24.31 16.58 11.96
N LEU A 329 -23.06 16.50 12.43
CA LEU A 329 -22.67 15.53 13.45
C LEU A 329 -23.59 15.71 14.67
N SER A 330 -24.41 14.69 14.93
CA SER A 330 -25.33 14.65 16.06
C SER A 330 -24.57 14.28 17.34
N PRO A 331 -24.98 14.75 18.52
CA PRO A 331 -24.43 14.27 19.80
C PRO A 331 -24.58 12.76 20.04
N HIS A 332 -25.39 12.04 19.23
CA HIS A 332 -25.55 10.58 19.29
C HIS A 332 -24.46 9.77 18.57
N VAL A 333 -23.38 10.41 18.12
CA VAL A 333 -22.25 9.79 17.40
C VAL A 333 -21.52 8.71 18.23
N CYS A 334 -21.65 8.71 19.56
CA CYS A 334 -21.04 7.69 20.43
C CYS A 334 -21.84 6.38 20.57
N SER A 335 -23.00 6.27 19.93
CA SER A 335 -23.77 5.02 19.86
C SER A 335 -23.26 4.12 18.72
N GLY A 336 -23.58 2.82 18.73
CA GLY A 336 -23.16 1.89 17.66
C GLY A 336 -23.63 2.27 16.24
N ALA A 337 -24.73 3.04 16.12
CA ALA A 337 -25.18 3.62 14.86
C ALA A 337 -24.38 4.88 14.43
N GLY A 338 -23.51 5.38 15.31
CA GLY A 338 -22.72 6.60 15.10
C GLY A 338 -21.51 6.41 14.19
N GLN A 339 -20.95 5.20 14.09
CA GLN A 339 -19.82 4.95 13.18
C GLN A 339 -20.24 5.04 11.71
N ASP A 340 -21.41 4.50 11.35
CA ASP A 340 -22.02 4.65 10.02
C ASP A 340 -22.35 6.13 9.73
N ALA A 341 -22.77 6.90 10.73
CA ALA A 341 -23.02 8.33 10.58
C ALA A 341 -21.74 9.14 10.32
N ILE A 342 -20.61 8.79 10.94
CA ILE A 342 -19.30 9.41 10.67
C ILE A 342 -18.85 9.08 9.25
N GLU A 343 -18.92 7.80 8.84
CA GLU A 343 -18.52 7.38 7.49
C GLU A 343 -19.36 8.10 6.41
N ARG A 344 -20.67 8.24 6.61
CA ARG A 344 -21.55 9.02 5.70
C ARG A 344 -21.19 10.50 5.65
N TYR A 345 -20.92 11.11 6.80
CA TYR A 345 -20.53 12.51 6.86
C TYR A 345 -19.20 12.74 6.10
N LEU A 346 -18.19 11.89 6.33
CA LEU A 346 -16.91 11.97 5.63
C LEU A 346 -17.04 11.63 4.14
N PHE A 347 -17.96 10.74 3.78
CA PHE A 347 -18.32 10.47 2.40
C PHE A 347 -18.83 11.74 1.70
N ASP A 348 -19.83 12.41 2.27
CA ASP A 348 -20.40 13.64 1.71
C ASP A 348 -19.37 14.77 1.59
N VAL A 349 -18.45 14.88 2.55
CA VAL A 349 -17.32 15.83 2.51
C VAL A 349 -16.39 15.49 1.34
N GLY A 350 -16.00 14.22 1.21
CA GLY A 350 -15.02 13.77 0.24
C GLY A 350 -15.51 13.76 -1.21
N VAL A 351 -16.73 13.28 -1.47
CA VAL A 351 -17.25 13.16 -2.85
C VAL A 351 -17.56 14.50 -3.52
N LYS A 352 -17.67 15.57 -2.72
CA LYS A 352 -17.75 16.96 -3.20
C LYS A 352 -16.38 17.54 -3.59
N ARG A 353 -15.30 16.78 -3.42
CA ARG A 353 -13.89 17.22 -3.52
C ARG A 353 -13.07 16.23 -4.37
N PRO A 354 -13.39 16.09 -5.67
CA PRO A 354 -12.86 15.03 -6.53
C PRO A 354 -11.34 15.11 -6.76
N SER A 355 -10.68 16.23 -6.48
CA SER A 355 -9.22 16.34 -6.64
C SER A 355 -8.45 15.74 -5.46
N VAL A 356 -9.13 15.43 -4.36
CA VAL A 356 -8.52 14.84 -3.16
C VAL A 356 -8.15 13.38 -3.42
N SER A 357 -6.93 12.99 -3.07
CA SER A 357 -6.45 11.62 -3.21
C SER A 357 -6.97 10.71 -2.08
N LEU A 358 -6.96 9.41 -2.33
CA LEU A 358 -7.41 8.43 -1.35
C LEU A 358 -6.60 8.47 -0.05
N PRO A 359 -5.25 8.58 -0.07
CA PRO A 359 -4.47 8.72 1.16
C PRO A 359 -4.87 9.94 1.99
N VAL A 360 -5.11 11.09 1.35
CA VAL A 360 -5.54 12.30 2.06
C VAL A 360 -6.86 12.06 2.79
N MET A 361 -7.86 11.51 2.11
CA MET A 361 -9.16 11.24 2.77
C MET A 361 -9.07 10.18 3.86
N ALA A 362 -8.26 9.13 3.66
CA ALA A 362 -8.07 8.12 4.69
C ALA A 362 -7.40 8.70 5.95
N THR A 363 -6.41 9.60 5.80
CA THR A 363 -5.76 10.26 6.94
C THR A 363 -6.70 11.24 7.65
N VAL A 364 -7.49 12.02 6.90
CA VAL A 364 -8.53 12.90 7.45
C VAL A 364 -9.54 12.07 8.24
N ALA A 365 -9.98 10.94 7.69
CA ALA A 365 -10.90 10.02 8.35
C ALA A 365 -10.30 9.46 9.65
N ASP A 366 -9.06 8.97 9.64
CA ASP A 366 -8.40 8.41 10.83
C ASP A 366 -8.31 9.45 11.97
N ASN A 367 -7.93 10.69 11.64
CA ASN A 367 -7.84 11.76 12.64
C ASN A 367 -9.23 12.19 13.16
N PHE A 368 -10.23 12.23 12.28
CA PHE A 368 -11.60 12.55 12.65
C PHE A 368 -12.20 11.46 13.55
N GLU A 369 -12.18 10.21 13.09
CA GLU A 369 -12.66 9.02 13.80
C GLU A 369 -11.92 8.85 15.14
N GLY A 370 -10.60 9.05 15.15
CA GLY A 370 -9.77 9.00 16.35
C GLY A 370 -10.17 10.07 17.38
N THR A 371 -10.39 11.31 16.95
CA THR A 371 -10.85 12.39 17.85
C THR A 371 -12.22 12.09 18.44
N VAL A 372 -13.15 11.63 17.61
CA VAL A 372 -14.50 11.26 18.06
C VAL A 372 -14.44 10.09 19.04
N LYS A 373 -13.68 9.05 18.72
CA LYS A 373 -13.49 7.89 19.59
C LYS A 373 -12.94 8.29 20.96
N LEU A 374 -11.91 9.14 20.99
CA LEU A 374 -11.35 9.67 22.24
C LEU A 374 -12.42 10.40 23.09
N CYS A 375 -13.30 11.19 22.46
CA CYS A 375 -14.38 11.84 23.19
C CYS A 375 -15.46 10.87 23.67
N CYS A 376 -15.81 9.86 22.88
CA CYS A 376 -16.78 8.84 23.28
C CYS A 376 -16.28 7.95 24.42
N GLU A 377 -14.96 7.82 24.59
CA GLU A 377 -14.33 7.11 25.70
C GLU A 377 -14.14 8.00 26.95
N SER A 378 -14.47 9.30 26.87
CA SER A 378 -14.33 10.25 27.98
C SER A 378 -15.52 10.19 28.95
N ALA A 379 -15.32 10.73 30.17
CA ALA A 379 -16.37 10.76 31.19
C ALA A 379 -17.59 11.62 30.80
N ASP A 380 -17.37 12.64 29.97
CA ASP A 380 -18.42 13.53 29.43
C ASP A 380 -18.17 13.74 27.93
N ALA A 381 -18.80 12.87 27.13
CA ALA A 381 -18.64 12.89 25.68
C ALA A 381 -19.16 14.19 25.04
N GLU A 382 -20.21 14.80 25.59
CA GLU A 382 -20.80 16.03 25.04
C GLU A 382 -19.86 17.21 25.27
N ALA A 383 -19.34 17.37 26.50
CA ALA A 383 -18.35 18.39 26.81
C ALA A 383 -17.06 18.21 26.00
N CYS A 384 -16.58 16.98 25.82
CA CYS A 384 -15.40 16.70 25.00
C CYS A 384 -15.62 17.08 23.53
N MET A 385 -16.77 16.69 22.95
CA MET A 385 -17.09 17.00 21.55
C MET A 385 -17.21 18.50 21.31
N GLU A 386 -17.83 19.25 22.23
CA GLU A 386 -17.87 20.72 22.11
C GLU A 386 -16.46 21.32 22.22
N GLY A 387 -15.61 20.80 23.12
CA GLY A 387 -14.21 21.21 23.23
C GLY A 387 -13.34 20.88 22.00
N LYS A 388 -13.67 19.82 21.26
CA LYS A 388 -12.95 19.39 20.04
C LYS A 388 -13.59 19.85 18.74
N LYS A 389 -14.71 20.56 18.79
CA LYS A 389 -15.48 21.00 17.62
C LYS A 389 -14.68 21.83 16.61
N SER A 390 -13.85 22.76 17.09
CA SER A 390 -12.98 23.59 16.24
C SER A 390 -11.92 22.74 15.52
N HIS A 391 -11.37 21.75 16.21
CA HIS A 391 -10.40 20.80 15.65
C HIS A 391 -11.04 19.88 14.60
N LEU A 392 -12.21 19.31 14.89
CA LEU A 392 -12.98 18.50 13.94
C LEU A 392 -13.35 19.30 12.68
N LYS A 393 -13.70 20.58 12.84
CA LYS A 393 -13.92 21.52 11.73
C LYS A 393 -12.65 21.77 10.93
N ARG A 394 -11.50 21.98 11.58
CA ARG A 394 -10.19 22.15 10.93
C ARG A 394 -9.82 20.92 10.08
N ILE A 395 -10.05 19.72 10.61
CA ILE A 395 -9.80 18.44 9.90
C ILE A 395 -10.59 18.38 8.59
N THR A 396 -11.88 18.75 8.60
CA THR A 396 -12.73 18.68 7.41
C THR A 396 -12.55 19.85 6.45
N GLU A 397 -12.27 21.06 6.94
CA GLU A 397 -11.91 22.21 6.12
C GLU A 397 -10.64 21.97 5.32
N PHE A 398 -9.68 21.21 5.88
CA PHE A 398 -8.47 20.81 5.16
C PHE A 398 -8.79 20.06 3.86
N VAL A 399 -9.87 19.26 3.80
CA VAL A 399 -10.28 18.56 2.57
C VAL A 399 -10.58 19.55 1.44
N SER A 400 -11.23 20.68 1.76
CA SER A 400 -11.51 21.72 0.76
C SER A 400 -10.23 22.43 0.31
N LYS A 401 -9.29 22.68 1.21
CA LYS A 401 -7.98 23.24 0.88
C LYS A 401 -7.17 22.30 0.00
N ALA A 402 -7.18 21.01 0.31
CA ALA A 402 -6.52 19.98 -0.47
C ALA A 402 -7.11 19.87 -1.88
N ASP A 403 -8.44 19.91 -2.01
CA ASP A 403 -9.11 19.89 -3.31
C ASP A 403 -8.71 21.08 -4.19
N ASP A 404 -8.71 22.30 -3.63
CA ASP A 404 -8.34 23.50 -4.38
C ASP A 404 -6.88 23.42 -4.88
N ILE A 405 -5.94 23.09 -3.98
CA ILE A 405 -4.52 22.96 -4.33
C ILE A 405 -4.30 21.86 -5.37
N CYS A 406 -4.91 20.67 -5.18
CA CYS A 406 -4.76 19.57 -6.12
C CYS A 406 -5.44 19.85 -7.47
N SER A 407 -6.58 20.53 -7.48
CA SER A 407 -7.24 20.94 -8.71
C SER A 407 -6.34 21.86 -9.53
N GLN A 408 -5.66 22.80 -8.87
CA GLN A 408 -4.72 23.72 -9.51
C GLN A 408 -3.45 23.01 -10.00
N TYR A 409 -2.91 22.10 -9.20
CA TYR A 409 -1.73 21.30 -9.55
C TYR A 409 -1.90 20.55 -10.87
N PHE A 410 -3.08 19.98 -11.12
CA PHE A 410 -3.38 19.29 -12.37
C PHE A 410 -3.73 20.21 -13.56
N LYS A 411 -4.02 21.49 -13.31
CA LYS A 411 -4.43 22.47 -14.35
C LYS A 411 -3.28 23.36 -14.84
N LEU A 412 -2.27 23.59 -14.03
CA LEU A 412 -1.20 24.54 -14.29
C LEU A 412 0.13 23.83 -14.55
N ASP A 413 1.01 24.47 -15.34
CA ASP A 413 2.41 24.06 -15.34
C ASP A 413 3.05 24.30 -13.96
N PHE A 414 4.12 23.57 -13.64
CA PHE A 414 4.70 23.61 -12.30
C PHE A 414 5.22 24.99 -11.89
N SER A 415 5.71 25.80 -12.83
CA SER A 415 6.21 27.15 -12.55
C SER A 415 5.06 28.11 -12.24
N ALA A 416 3.99 28.06 -13.04
CA ALA A 416 2.77 28.82 -12.84
C ALA A 416 2.06 28.42 -11.54
N PHE A 417 2.02 27.11 -11.23
CA PHE A 417 1.49 26.57 -9.99
C PHE A 417 2.22 27.16 -8.78
N ARG A 418 3.56 27.06 -8.72
CA ARG A 418 4.36 27.62 -7.61
C ARG A 418 4.11 29.11 -7.40
N LYS A 419 4.06 29.89 -8.50
CA LYS A 419 3.78 31.33 -8.43
C LYS A 419 2.37 31.61 -7.94
N LYS A 420 1.39 30.79 -8.30
CA LYS A 420 0.01 30.94 -7.81
C LYS A 420 -0.08 30.64 -6.33
N VAL A 421 0.48 29.52 -5.86
CA VAL A 421 0.51 29.16 -4.44
C VAL A 421 1.13 30.27 -3.59
N LEU A 422 2.26 30.84 -4.03
CA LEU A 422 2.88 31.96 -3.30
C LEU A 422 1.94 33.16 -3.20
N ARG A 423 1.30 33.58 -4.31
CA ARG A 423 0.35 34.70 -4.30
C ARG A 423 -0.85 34.44 -3.39
N ASP A 424 -1.38 33.22 -3.40
CA ASP A 424 -2.52 32.86 -2.56
C ASP A 424 -2.12 32.91 -1.07
N VAL A 425 -0.91 32.46 -0.72
CA VAL A 425 -0.36 32.56 0.65
C VAL A 425 -0.13 34.01 1.07
N GLU A 426 0.44 34.85 0.19
CA GLU A 426 0.62 36.28 0.44
C GLU A 426 -0.72 37.00 0.66
N ALA A 427 -1.77 36.58 -0.05
CA ALA A 427 -3.12 37.10 0.13
C ALA A 427 -3.78 36.65 1.44
N GLU A 428 -3.53 35.41 1.89
CA GLU A 428 -3.98 34.90 3.19
C GLU A 428 -3.23 35.54 4.37
N LEU A 429 -1.98 35.95 4.17
CA LEU A 429 -1.09 36.48 5.21
C LEU A 429 -0.51 37.86 4.84
N PRO A 430 -1.34 38.91 4.73
CA PRO A 430 -0.90 40.23 4.27
C PRO A 430 0.12 40.92 5.21
N GLN A 431 0.26 40.43 6.44
CA GLN A 431 1.18 40.97 7.45
C GLN A 431 2.41 40.07 7.72
N ALA A 432 2.51 38.90 7.08
CA ALA A 432 3.63 38.00 7.29
C ALA A 432 4.89 38.49 6.58
N GLY A 433 6.07 38.17 7.13
CA GLY A 433 7.34 38.46 6.47
C GLY A 433 7.45 37.66 5.17
N ARG A 434 8.18 38.20 4.18
CA ARG A 434 8.38 37.52 2.88
C ARG A 434 8.92 36.09 3.04
N GLY A 435 9.84 35.89 3.99
CA GLY A 435 10.38 34.56 4.30
C GLY A 435 9.34 33.58 4.85
N ASP A 436 8.35 34.06 5.61
CA ASP A 436 7.28 33.22 6.18
C ASP A 436 6.28 32.80 5.09
N ALA A 437 5.95 33.72 4.19
CA ALA A 437 5.11 33.43 3.03
C ALA A 437 5.78 32.40 2.10
N ASP A 438 7.08 32.57 1.81
CA ASP A 438 7.86 31.61 1.02
C ASP A 438 7.91 30.23 1.67
N ALA A 439 8.12 30.15 2.99
CA ALA A 439 8.13 28.89 3.73
C ALA A 439 6.77 28.18 3.68
N ARG A 440 5.67 28.89 3.93
CA ARG A 440 4.31 28.32 3.87
C ARG A 440 3.94 27.90 2.45
N ALA A 441 4.32 28.67 1.44
CA ALA A 441 4.12 28.31 0.05
C ALA A 441 4.91 27.03 -0.31
N ALA A 442 6.14 26.88 0.18
CA ALA A 442 6.94 25.68 -0.03
C ALA A 442 6.26 24.43 0.54
N VAL A 443 5.69 24.50 1.75
CA VAL A 443 4.96 23.38 2.37
C VAL A 443 3.73 22.98 1.54
N LEU A 444 2.98 23.95 1.00
CA LEU A 444 1.81 23.66 0.15
C LEU A 444 2.20 23.08 -1.21
N VAL A 445 3.31 23.55 -1.80
CA VAL A 445 3.87 22.97 -3.04
C VAL A 445 4.31 21.54 -2.81
N GLU A 446 5.01 21.28 -1.70
CA GLU A 446 5.46 19.94 -1.33
C GLU A 446 4.28 19.00 -1.12
N PHE A 447 3.27 19.43 -0.35
CA PHE A 447 2.01 18.70 -0.21
C PHE A 447 1.42 18.35 -1.57
N ALA A 448 1.32 19.31 -2.50
CA ALA A 448 0.73 19.06 -3.80
C ALA A 448 1.50 18.01 -4.61
N THR A 449 2.83 18.12 -4.65
CA THR A 449 3.70 17.20 -5.40
C THR A 449 3.70 15.78 -4.83
N THR A 450 3.44 15.63 -3.53
CA THR A 450 3.42 14.32 -2.85
C THR A 450 2.01 13.71 -2.82
N CYS A 451 0.99 14.49 -2.48
CA CYS A 451 -0.34 13.99 -2.13
C CYS A 451 -1.38 14.05 -3.25
N CYS A 452 -1.21 14.88 -4.28
CA CYS A 452 -2.27 15.03 -5.28
C CYS A 452 -2.30 13.89 -6.30
N SER A 453 -1.19 13.17 -6.49
CA SER A 453 -1.11 12.01 -7.37
C SER A 453 -2.13 10.93 -6.97
N ARG A 454 -2.66 10.20 -7.96
CA ARG A 454 -3.56 9.07 -7.70
C ARG A 454 -2.87 7.96 -6.90
N HIS A 455 -1.60 7.71 -7.20
CA HIS A 455 -0.76 6.73 -6.51
C HIS A 455 0.15 7.42 -5.47
N ALA A 456 -0.36 8.45 -4.80
CA ALA A 456 0.38 9.16 -3.76
C ALA A 456 0.86 8.19 -2.65
N PRO A 457 2.11 8.34 -2.16
CA PRO A 457 2.61 7.53 -1.06
C PRO A 457 1.77 7.67 0.20
N PRO A 458 1.22 6.58 0.76
CA PRO A 458 0.35 6.67 1.92
C PRO A 458 1.05 7.28 3.14
N VAL A 459 2.25 6.82 3.47
CA VAL A 459 2.97 7.25 4.69
C VAL A 459 3.43 8.70 4.60
N GLN A 460 4.04 9.10 3.47
CA GLN A 460 4.47 10.49 3.32
C GLN A 460 3.27 11.43 3.25
N CYS A 461 2.23 11.03 2.52
CA CYS A 461 1.04 11.87 2.44
C CYS A 461 0.35 12.00 3.80
N GLN A 462 0.25 10.91 4.57
CA GLN A 462 -0.24 10.94 5.93
C GLN A 462 0.53 11.95 6.80
N ASN A 463 1.87 11.86 6.82
CA ASN A 463 2.70 12.78 7.60
C ASN A 463 2.49 14.25 7.20
N ARG A 464 2.32 14.52 5.90
CA ARG A 464 2.08 15.87 5.38
C ARG A 464 0.70 16.37 5.77
N VAL A 465 -0.33 15.54 5.70
CA VAL A 465 -1.71 15.88 6.13
C VAL A 465 -1.76 16.14 7.63
N GLU A 466 -1.16 15.26 8.44
CA GLU A 466 -1.10 15.39 9.91
C GLU A 466 -0.44 16.71 10.32
N ALA A 467 0.64 17.11 9.65
CA ALA A 467 1.29 18.41 9.89
C ALA A 467 0.37 19.63 9.67
N PHE A 468 -0.72 19.50 8.89
CA PHE A 468 -1.71 20.58 8.72
C PHE A 468 -2.87 20.53 9.71
N ILE A 469 -3.31 19.33 10.10
CA ILE A 469 -4.54 19.15 10.89
C ILE A 469 -4.28 19.05 12.39
N THR A 470 -3.09 18.60 12.81
CA THR A 470 -2.71 18.57 14.22
C THR A 470 -2.46 20.00 14.71
N PRO A 471 -3.10 20.45 15.81
CA PRO A 471 -2.83 21.77 16.37
C PRO A 471 -1.37 21.87 16.83
N SER A 472 -0.74 23.02 16.61
CA SER A 472 0.57 23.34 17.21
C SER A 472 0.43 23.40 18.74
N GLU A 473 1.53 23.18 19.47
CA GLU A 473 1.56 23.30 20.95
C GLU A 473 1.12 24.69 21.46
N ASP A 474 1.08 25.72 20.60
CA ASP A 474 0.52 27.04 20.91
C ASP A 474 -1.03 27.10 20.91
N ASP A 475 -1.73 26.13 20.29
CA ASP A 475 -3.20 26.09 20.22
C ASP A 475 -3.83 25.35 21.42
N SER A 476 -3.03 24.69 22.28
CA SER A 476 -3.49 23.95 23.45
C SER A 476 -3.52 24.78 24.75
N ALA A 477 -3.21 26.08 24.66
CA ALA A 477 -3.29 27.04 25.75
C ALA A 477 -4.50 27.99 25.58
N VAL A 478 -5.72 27.43 25.43
CA VAL A 478 -6.99 28.15 25.64
C VAL A 478 -7.96 27.27 26.40
#